data_AF-A0A173S5S7-F1
#
_entry.id   AF-A0A173S5S7-F1
#
_cell.length_a   1.000
_cell.length_b   1.000
_cell.length_c   1.000
_cell.angle_alpha   90.00
_cell.angle_beta   90.00
_cell.angle_gamma   90.00
#
_symmetry.space_group_name_H-M   'P 1'
#
loop_
_entity.id
_entity.type
_entity.pdbx_description
1 polymer ?
#
loop_
_entity_poly.entity_id
_entity_poly.type
_entity_poly.pdbx_seq_one_letter_code
_entity_poly.pdbx_strand_id
1 'polypeptide(L)'
;MYQTSQEYKESMKRPVRNQSYMKIQLGLINQEAQQTAGLSDTNKYNDFSDAESIFNQHTVRRYATYESNFWKANGISFFLPEKKSDYRKDGITSTNLFEESFHVKFVFGCGKSDIKGLTIKFGRNYPTKFTIVTDNATSFEYENTEELFKSDDVFENTESIELVITEMNVPNTRVRIDYIIFGLGLEYDDEWISEASSNTTLSAINEDLPESEFKVTLCNDNQLFNVDVK
;
A
#
# COMPACT_ATOMS: atom_id res chain seq x y z
N MET A 1 -2.47 23.49 29.98
CA MET A 1 -3.53 22.51 29.65
C MET A 1 -4.43 23.18 28.62
N TYR A 2 -4.51 22.66 27.39
CA TYR A 2 -5.24 23.32 26.30
C TYR A 2 -6.75 23.33 26.59
N GLN A 3 -7.41 24.48 26.38
CA GLN A 3 -8.87 24.55 26.43
C GLN A 3 -9.44 23.92 25.16
N THR A 4 -10.29 22.91 25.34
CA THR A 4 -11.05 22.24 24.28
C THR A 4 -12.55 22.39 24.54
N SER A 5 -13.35 22.24 23.48
CA SER A 5 -14.81 22.38 23.55
C SER A 5 -15.45 21.35 24.46
N GLN A 6 -16.68 21.63 24.93
CA GLN A 6 -17.42 20.69 25.75
C GLN A 6 -17.78 19.43 24.95
N GLU A 7 -18.15 19.54 23.67
CA GLU A 7 -18.48 18.37 22.84
C GLU A 7 -17.29 17.41 22.69
N TYR A 8 -16.08 17.96 22.56
CA TYR A 8 -14.86 17.16 22.47
C TYR A 8 -14.55 16.40 23.77
N LYS A 9 -14.78 17.03 24.92
CA LYS A 9 -14.58 16.38 26.23
C LYS A 9 -15.60 15.27 26.47
N GLU A 10 -16.82 15.44 25.95
CA GLU A 10 -17.88 14.43 26.03
C GLU A 10 -17.63 13.28 25.07
N SER A 11 -17.18 13.53 23.85
CA SER A 11 -16.87 12.48 22.87
C SER A 11 -15.73 11.57 23.36
N MET A 12 -14.70 12.13 24.01
CA MET A 12 -13.58 11.38 24.59
C MET A 12 -13.97 10.45 25.74
N LYS A 13 -15.13 10.66 26.38
CA LYS A 13 -15.62 9.84 27.49
C LYS A 13 -16.58 8.74 27.04
N ARG A 14 -16.97 8.69 25.77
CA ARG A 14 -17.92 7.69 25.27
C ARG A 14 -17.23 6.32 25.15
N PRO A 15 -17.87 5.23 25.61
CA PRO A 15 -17.31 3.87 25.50
C PRO A 15 -17.17 3.43 24.03
N VAL A 16 -18.02 3.95 23.15
CA VAL A 16 -17.88 3.84 21.69
C VAL A 16 -17.75 5.27 21.15
N ARG A 17 -16.60 5.57 20.56
CA ARG A 17 -16.35 6.85 19.89
C ARG A 17 -16.90 6.76 18.47
N ASN A 18 -17.44 7.85 17.93
CA ASN A 18 -17.80 7.97 16.50
C ASN A 18 -16.53 8.10 15.63
N GLN A 19 -15.58 7.18 15.81
CA GLN A 19 -14.36 7.05 15.03
C GLN A 19 -14.19 5.55 14.80
N SER A 20 -14.63 5.09 13.63
CA SER A 20 -14.30 3.77 13.11
C SER A 20 -13.17 3.95 12.11
N TYR A 21 -12.10 3.17 12.25
CA TYR A 21 -11.12 3.02 11.18
C TYR A 21 -11.74 2.13 10.11
N MET A 22 -11.89 2.64 8.90
CA MET A 22 -12.50 1.97 7.78
C MET A 22 -11.55 1.95 6.60
N LYS A 23 -11.47 0.79 5.94
CA LYS A 23 -10.71 0.61 4.71
C LYS A 23 -11.61 -0.08 3.70
N ILE A 24 -11.73 0.53 2.54
CA ILE A 24 -12.53 0.03 1.43
C ILE A 24 -11.60 -0.26 0.28
N GLN A 25 -11.67 -1.49 -0.19
CA GLN A 25 -10.95 -1.94 -1.36
C GLN A 25 -11.95 -2.15 -2.48
N LEU A 26 -11.93 -1.25 -3.47
CA LEU A 26 -12.67 -1.41 -4.71
C LEU A 26 -11.68 -1.91 -5.77
N GLY A 27 -11.77 -3.19 -6.09
CA GLY A 27 -10.82 -3.79 -7.00
C GLY A 27 -10.92 -5.31 -7.08
N LEU A 28 -10.20 -5.86 -8.05
CA LEU A 28 -9.96 -7.30 -8.13
C LEU A 28 -8.71 -7.59 -7.31
N ILE A 29 -8.87 -7.75 -6.00
CA ILE A 29 -7.78 -8.03 -5.06
C ILE A 29 -7.92 -9.45 -4.55
N ASN A 30 -6.84 -10.22 -4.59
CA ASN A 30 -6.79 -11.51 -3.92
C ASN A 30 -6.58 -11.29 -2.42
N GLN A 31 -7.68 -11.19 -1.66
CA GLN A 31 -7.63 -10.85 -0.23
C GLN A 31 -6.86 -11.88 0.61
N GLU A 32 -6.96 -13.16 0.25
CA GLU A 32 -6.28 -14.24 0.97
C GLU A 32 -4.75 -14.11 0.79
N ALA A 33 -4.29 -13.92 -0.44
CA ALA A 33 -2.89 -13.64 -0.73
C ALA A 33 -2.43 -12.33 -0.07
N GLN A 34 -3.24 -11.26 -0.14
CA GLN A 34 -2.91 -9.96 0.44
C GLN A 34 -2.68 -10.02 1.95
N GLN A 35 -3.53 -10.74 2.69
CA GLN A 35 -3.46 -10.83 4.15
C GLN A 35 -2.38 -11.78 4.65
N THR A 36 -2.02 -12.79 3.85
CA THR A 36 -1.06 -13.82 4.23
C THR A 36 0.33 -13.63 3.61
N ALA A 37 0.51 -12.62 2.76
CA ALA A 37 1.77 -12.35 2.11
C ALA A 37 2.86 -11.92 3.11
N GLY A 38 4.09 -12.33 2.82
CA GLY A 38 5.28 -11.92 3.54
C GLY A 38 6.49 -11.81 2.63
N LEU A 39 7.53 -11.10 3.08
CA LEU A 39 8.82 -11.06 2.39
C LEU A 39 9.64 -12.30 2.72
N SER A 40 10.26 -12.92 1.71
CA SER A 40 11.08 -14.12 1.92
C SER A 40 12.41 -13.84 2.62
N ASP A 41 13.01 -12.66 2.41
CA ASP A 41 14.27 -12.24 3.01
C ASP A 41 14.21 -10.76 3.37
N THR A 42 14.42 -10.46 4.64
CA THR A 42 14.36 -9.11 5.21
C THR A 42 15.74 -8.50 5.48
N ASN A 43 16.83 -9.27 5.38
CA ASN A 43 18.19 -8.82 5.75
C ASN A 43 18.77 -7.77 4.78
N LYS A 44 18.23 -7.71 3.56
CA LYS A 44 18.63 -6.77 2.52
C LYS A 44 17.98 -5.39 2.62
N TYR A 45 17.14 -5.16 3.64
CA TYR A 45 16.47 -3.88 3.87
C TYR A 45 17.03 -3.16 5.09
N ASN A 46 16.92 -1.83 5.09
CA ASN A 46 17.35 -1.00 6.20
C ASN A 46 16.53 -1.25 7.47
N ASP A 47 17.10 -0.96 8.63
CA ASP A 47 16.48 -1.10 9.95
C ASP A 47 15.17 -0.31 10.14
N PHE A 48 14.96 0.74 9.33
CA PHE A 48 13.72 1.53 9.30
C PHE A 48 12.70 1.04 8.28
N SER A 49 12.91 -0.12 7.68
CA SER A 49 11.92 -0.78 6.83
C SER A 49 10.92 -1.56 7.69
N ASP A 50 9.70 -1.69 7.20
CA ASP A 50 8.63 -2.48 7.78
C ASP A 50 8.04 -3.43 6.72
N ALA A 51 8.34 -4.72 6.88
CA ALA A 51 7.89 -5.77 5.97
C ALA A 51 6.38 -6.03 6.02
N GLU A 52 5.68 -5.59 7.07
CA GLU A 52 4.23 -5.78 7.21
C GLU A 52 3.46 -4.62 6.57
N SER A 53 3.96 -3.38 6.74
CA SER A 53 3.30 -2.17 6.23
C SER A 53 3.03 -2.21 4.71
N ILE A 54 3.93 -2.82 3.93
CA ILE A 54 3.86 -2.81 2.47
C ILE A 54 2.64 -3.53 1.89
N PHE A 55 1.93 -4.34 2.67
CA PHE A 55 0.72 -5.04 2.20
C PHE A 55 -0.55 -4.22 2.43
N ASN A 56 -0.42 -2.94 2.77
CA ASN A 56 -1.52 -2.01 2.92
C ASN A 56 -1.22 -0.74 2.14
N GLN A 57 -2.21 -0.15 1.48
CA GLN A 57 -2.03 1.19 0.93
C GLN A 57 -2.02 2.19 2.09
N HIS A 58 -1.03 3.08 2.08
CA HIS A 58 -0.90 4.15 3.07
C HIS A 58 0.10 5.19 2.59
N THR A 59 0.07 6.36 3.23
CA THR A 59 1.07 7.41 3.01
C THR A 59 2.36 7.10 3.78
N VAL A 60 3.39 6.66 3.06
CA VAL A 60 4.69 6.28 3.64
C VAL A 60 5.47 7.49 4.15
N ARG A 61 5.93 7.40 5.40
CA ARG A 61 6.81 8.36 6.08
C ARG A 61 8.27 8.03 5.81
N ARG A 62 9.01 8.99 5.25
CA ARG A 62 10.37 8.72 4.77
C ARG A 62 11.44 9.52 5.49
N TYR A 63 12.56 8.87 5.75
CA TYR A 63 13.77 9.57 6.15
C TYR A 63 14.46 10.21 4.94
N ALA A 64 15.04 11.39 5.16
CA ALA A 64 15.97 12.00 4.22
C ALA A 64 17.22 11.11 4.11
N THR A 65 17.56 10.74 2.88
CA THR A 65 18.76 9.96 2.55
C THR A 65 19.56 10.70 1.49
N TYR A 66 20.88 10.52 1.47
CA TYR A 66 21.82 11.25 0.61
C TYR A 66 21.82 10.79 -0.86
N GLU A 67 20.67 10.35 -1.38
CA GLU A 67 20.53 9.91 -2.77
C GLU A 67 20.13 11.05 -3.69
N SER A 68 20.62 11.01 -4.92
CA SER A 68 20.33 12.04 -5.91
C SER A 68 18.83 12.12 -6.18
N ASN A 69 18.32 13.34 -6.31
CA ASN A 69 16.91 13.66 -6.62
C ASN A 69 15.86 13.05 -5.67
N PHE A 70 16.25 12.54 -4.50
CA PHE A 70 15.33 11.84 -3.61
C PHE A 70 14.63 12.75 -2.59
N TRP A 71 15.38 13.36 -1.68
CA TRP A 71 14.77 14.15 -0.59
C TRP A 71 14.46 15.59 -1.05
N LYS A 72 13.40 16.17 -0.49
CA LYS A 72 12.99 17.56 -0.72
C LYS A 72 12.94 18.31 0.61
N ALA A 73 13.40 19.56 0.60
CA ALA A 73 13.29 20.46 1.75
C ALA A 73 11.88 21.08 1.88
N ASN A 74 10.83 20.27 1.81
CA ASN A 74 9.42 20.71 1.85
C ASN A 74 8.64 20.17 3.06
N GLY A 75 9.34 19.65 4.07
CA GLY A 75 8.74 19.20 5.34
C GLY A 75 8.16 17.79 5.34
N ILE A 76 8.23 17.05 4.23
CA ILE A 76 7.70 15.67 4.16
C ILE A 76 8.70 14.60 4.61
N SER A 77 9.99 14.94 4.66
CA SER A 77 11.06 14.02 5.03
C SER A 77 11.47 14.20 6.50
N PHE A 78 11.67 13.09 7.19
CA PHE A 78 12.18 13.05 8.56
C PHE A 78 13.71 12.98 8.56
N PHE A 79 14.33 13.47 9.63
CA PHE A 79 15.73 13.15 9.91
C PHE A 79 15.81 11.82 10.65
N LEU A 80 16.74 10.96 10.23
CA LEU A 80 16.94 9.66 10.87
C LEU A 80 17.43 9.89 12.32
N PRO A 81 16.73 9.36 13.35
CA PRO A 81 17.19 9.45 14.73
C PRO A 81 18.52 8.74 14.95
N GLU A 82 19.23 9.05 16.03
CA GLU A 82 20.46 8.32 16.40
C GLU A 82 20.16 6.92 16.95
N LYS A 83 19.04 6.77 17.66
CA LYS A 83 18.64 5.52 18.29
C LYS A 83 17.69 4.75 17.39
N LYS A 84 18.03 3.49 17.09
CA LYS A 84 17.20 2.58 16.30
C LYS A 84 15.80 2.35 16.90
N SER A 85 15.64 2.44 18.22
CA SER A 85 14.34 2.31 18.90
C SER A 85 13.34 3.38 18.49
N ASP A 86 13.83 4.52 18.02
CA ASP A 86 13.02 5.70 17.70
C ASP A 86 12.69 5.76 16.21
N TYR A 87 13.12 4.75 15.44
CA TYR A 87 12.83 4.65 14.02
C TYR A 87 11.33 4.40 13.83
N ARG A 88 10.67 5.35 13.20
CA ARG A 88 9.44 5.09 12.44
C ARG A 88 9.77 4.15 11.30
N LYS A 89 9.23 2.93 11.37
CA LYS A 89 9.38 1.94 10.30
C LYS A 89 8.21 2.05 9.35
N ASP A 90 8.50 2.05 8.05
CA ASP A 90 7.49 2.33 7.03
C ASP A 90 8.02 1.93 5.65
N GLY A 91 7.21 1.20 4.86
CA GLY A 91 7.60 0.63 3.58
C GLY A 91 8.86 -0.23 3.63
N ILE A 92 9.47 -0.54 2.48
CA ILE A 92 10.81 -1.16 2.43
C ILE A 92 11.80 -0.31 1.65
N THR A 93 13.03 -0.25 2.15
CA THR A 93 14.15 0.41 1.50
C THR A 93 15.38 -0.50 1.52
N SER A 94 16.00 -0.75 0.36
CA SER A 94 17.22 -1.56 0.27
C SER A 94 18.36 -0.99 1.12
N THR A 95 19.18 -1.84 1.72
CA THR A 95 20.33 -1.39 2.53
C THR A 95 21.38 -0.71 1.66
N ASN A 96 21.77 -1.42 0.61
CA ASN A 96 22.76 -0.98 -0.36
C ASN A 96 22.10 -0.15 -1.47
N LEU A 97 22.91 0.67 -2.13
CA LEU A 97 22.52 1.30 -3.39
C LEU A 97 22.29 0.21 -4.44
N PHE A 98 21.42 0.50 -5.38
CA PHE A 98 21.16 -0.33 -6.54
C PHE A 98 22.44 -0.44 -7.38
N GLU A 99 22.78 -1.67 -7.75
CA GLU A 99 23.93 -2.00 -8.59
C GLU A 99 23.44 -2.58 -9.92
N GLU A 100 23.50 -3.90 -10.12
CA GLU A 100 23.08 -4.56 -11.36
C GLU A 100 21.64 -5.07 -11.30
N SER A 101 21.29 -5.77 -10.21
CA SER A 101 19.93 -6.26 -9.98
C SER A 101 19.54 -6.21 -8.52
N PHE A 102 18.23 -6.10 -8.27
CA PHE A 102 17.68 -6.20 -6.93
C PHE A 102 16.39 -7.01 -6.94
N HIS A 103 16.31 -7.97 -6.03
CA HIS A 103 15.25 -8.97 -6.00
C HIS A 103 14.37 -8.76 -4.78
N VAL A 104 13.05 -8.69 -4.96
CA VAL A 104 12.07 -8.63 -3.87
C VAL A 104 11.08 -9.76 -4.07
N LYS A 105 11.08 -10.74 -3.15
CA LYS A 105 10.21 -11.91 -3.24
C LYS A 105 9.14 -11.88 -2.16
N PHE A 106 7.90 -11.91 -2.62
CA PHE A 106 6.69 -11.99 -1.83
C PHE A 106 6.19 -13.44 -1.86
N VAL A 107 5.92 -14.02 -0.70
CA VAL A 107 5.44 -15.41 -0.55
C VAL A 107 4.05 -15.37 0.08
N PHE A 108 3.11 -16.11 -0.50
CA PHE A 108 1.72 -16.18 -0.03
C PHE A 108 1.56 -17.30 0.98
N GLY A 109 1.14 -16.96 2.21
CA GLY A 109 0.87 -17.94 3.26
C GLY A 109 -0.37 -18.82 2.99
N CYS A 110 -1.24 -18.42 2.06
CA CYS A 110 -2.40 -19.20 1.64
C CYS A 110 -2.08 -20.35 0.66
N GLY A 111 -0.82 -20.49 0.23
CA GLY A 111 -0.42 -21.43 -0.81
C GLY A 111 -0.70 -20.89 -2.22
N LYS A 112 -0.93 -21.78 -3.19
CA LYS A 112 -1.14 -21.39 -4.59
C LYS A 112 -2.46 -20.65 -4.76
N SER A 113 -2.41 -19.49 -5.39
CA SER A 113 -3.59 -18.72 -5.75
C SER A 113 -3.40 -18.03 -7.11
N ASP A 114 -4.52 -17.66 -7.73
CA ASP A 114 -4.52 -16.86 -8.95
C ASP A 114 -4.51 -15.38 -8.55
N ILE A 115 -3.47 -14.66 -8.94
CA ILE A 115 -3.36 -13.21 -8.72
C ILE A 115 -3.71 -12.51 -10.03
N LYS A 116 -4.82 -11.76 -10.03
CA LYS A 116 -5.31 -11.05 -11.21
C LYS A 116 -4.95 -9.58 -11.10
N GLY A 117 -3.89 -9.21 -11.79
CA GLY A 117 -3.31 -7.88 -11.76
C GLY A 117 -2.40 -7.62 -10.57
N LEU A 118 -1.64 -6.54 -10.66
CA LEU A 118 -0.66 -6.14 -9.66
C LEU A 118 -0.59 -4.61 -9.61
N THR A 119 -0.64 -4.05 -8.40
CA THR A 119 -0.40 -2.62 -8.18
C THR A 119 0.78 -2.47 -7.24
N ILE A 120 1.81 -1.73 -7.65
CA ILE A 120 2.99 -1.46 -6.83
C ILE A 120 3.19 0.05 -6.76
N LYS A 121 3.25 0.59 -5.54
CA LYS A 121 3.72 1.94 -5.32
C LYS A 121 5.21 1.89 -4.96
N PHE A 122 6.03 2.38 -5.88
CA PHE A 122 7.45 2.60 -5.67
C PHE A 122 7.71 3.95 -5.00
N GLY A 123 8.91 4.08 -4.43
CA GLY A 123 9.42 5.39 -4.05
C GLY A 123 9.74 6.26 -5.27
N ARG A 124 10.00 7.55 -5.00
CA ARG A 124 10.34 8.58 -6.01
C ARG A 124 11.41 8.18 -7.03
N ASN A 125 12.41 7.45 -6.58
CA ASN A 125 13.39 6.84 -7.46
C ASN A 125 12.92 5.41 -7.75
N TYR A 126 12.08 5.26 -8.77
CA TYR A 126 11.38 4.02 -9.10
C TYR A 126 12.15 3.20 -10.15
N PRO A 127 11.92 1.88 -10.20
CA PRO A 127 12.39 1.02 -11.28
C PRO A 127 11.81 1.44 -12.63
N THR A 128 12.65 1.53 -13.67
CA THR A 128 12.23 1.73 -15.06
C THR A 128 12.12 0.42 -15.83
N LYS A 129 12.88 -0.61 -15.44
CA LYS A 129 12.75 -1.97 -15.96
C LYS A 129 12.82 -2.98 -14.85
N PHE A 130 11.88 -3.91 -14.89
CA PHE A 130 11.83 -5.04 -13.97
C PHE A 130 11.03 -6.19 -14.56
N THR A 131 11.24 -7.36 -14.00
CA THR A 131 10.53 -8.59 -14.35
C THR A 131 9.80 -9.12 -13.13
N ILE A 132 8.56 -9.54 -13.31
CA ILE A 132 7.83 -10.33 -12.31
C ILE A 132 8.01 -11.80 -12.66
N VAL A 133 8.51 -12.59 -11.70
CA VAL A 133 8.74 -14.02 -11.85
C VAL A 133 7.88 -14.77 -10.82
N THR A 134 7.07 -15.72 -11.28
CA THR A 134 6.28 -16.60 -10.41
C THR A 134 7.09 -17.83 -9.98
N ASP A 135 6.67 -18.52 -8.92
CA ASP A 135 7.22 -19.84 -8.52
C ASP A 135 7.26 -20.90 -9.65
N ASN A 136 6.31 -20.85 -10.59
CA ASN A 136 6.27 -21.73 -11.76
C ASN A 136 7.24 -21.33 -12.89
N ALA A 137 8.15 -20.38 -12.63
CA ALA A 137 9.12 -19.82 -13.59
C ALA A 137 8.51 -19.06 -14.79
N THR A 138 7.23 -18.69 -14.73
CA THR A 138 6.64 -17.72 -15.65
C THR A 138 7.18 -16.32 -15.34
N SER A 139 7.60 -15.60 -16.38
CA SER A 139 8.20 -14.27 -16.30
C SER A 139 7.42 -13.24 -17.11
N PHE A 140 7.21 -12.06 -16.55
CA PHE A 140 6.55 -10.92 -17.19
C PHE A 140 7.48 -9.71 -17.11
N GLU A 141 7.88 -9.18 -18.25
CA GLU A 141 8.78 -8.03 -18.34
C GLU A 141 7.99 -6.72 -18.45
N TYR A 142 8.40 -5.71 -17.69
CA TYR A 142 7.73 -4.41 -17.67
C TYR A 142 8.73 -3.26 -17.84
N GLU A 143 8.29 -2.27 -18.61
CA GLU A 143 8.86 -0.93 -18.59
C GLU A 143 7.93 -0.01 -17.79
N ASN A 144 8.51 0.84 -16.95
CA ASN A 144 7.76 1.72 -16.05
C ASN A 144 8.31 3.15 -16.10
N THR A 145 7.39 4.12 -16.06
CA THR A 145 7.72 5.54 -16.11
C THR A 145 7.17 6.32 -14.94
N GLU A 146 6.49 5.67 -13.99
CA GLU A 146 5.81 6.32 -12.87
C GLU A 146 6.14 5.65 -11.52
N GLU A 147 5.84 6.36 -10.43
CA GLU A 147 5.96 5.79 -9.08
C GLU A 147 4.86 4.75 -8.81
N LEU A 148 3.69 4.85 -9.44
CA LEU A 148 2.57 3.91 -9.26
C LEU A 148 2.48 3.01 -10.49
N PHE A 149 2.99 1.79 -10.36
CA PHE A 149 2.88 0.78 -11.40
C PHE A 149 1.60 -0.03 -11.24
N LYS A 150 0.96 -0.34 -12.38
CA LYS A 150 -0.23 -1.20 -12.47
C LYS A 150 -0.08 -2.13 -13.66
N SER A 151 -0.44 -3.40 -13.48
CA SER A 151 -0.58 -4.40 -14.55
C SER A 151 -1.90 -5.16 -14.36
N ASP A 152 -2.53 -5.52 -15.47
CA ASP A 152 -3.72 -6.38 -15.55
C ASP A 152 -3.38 -7.85 -15.87
N ASP A 153 -2.09 -8.21 -15.89
CA ASP A 153 -1.63 -9.57 -16.12
C ASP A 153 -2.11 -10.53 -15.04
N VAL A 154 -2.29 -11.79 -15.42
CA VAL A 154 -2.74 -12.85 -14.52
C VAL A 154 -1.56 -13.75 -14.17
N PHE A 155 -1.24 -13.81 -12.88
CA PHE A 155 -0.24 -14.72 -12.32
C PHE A 155 -0.97 -15.95 -11.80
N GLU A 156 -1.10 -16.95 -12.67
CA GLU A 156 -1.88 -18.17 -12.39
C GLU A 156 -1.14 -19.11 -11.43
N ASN A 157 -1.90 -19.67 -10.48
CA ASN A 157 -1.52 -20.80 -9.63
C ASN A 157 -0.13 -20.66 -9.01
N THR A 158 0.12 -19.54 -8.33
CA THR A 158 1.43 -19.19 -7.81
C THR A 158 1.45 -19.05 -6.29
N GLU A 159 2.53 -19.51 -5.65
CA GLU A 159 2.78 -19.33 -4.20
C GLU A 159 3.66 -18.12 -3.90
N SER A 160 4.28 -17.53 -4.92
CA SER A 160 5.18 -16.40 -4.72
C SER A 160 5.37 -15.57 -5.97
N ILE A 161 5.46 -14.26 -5.79
CA ILE A 161 5.85 -13.30 -6.82
C ILE A 161 7.22 -12.74 -6.46
N GLU A 162 8.18 -12.85 -7.38
CA GLU A 162 9.49 -12.22 -7.28
C GLU A 162 9.61 -11.08 -8.28
N LEU A 163 9.81 -9.88 -7.74
CA LEU A 163 10.15 -8.69 -8.49
C LEU A 163 11.67 -8.60 -8.67
N VAL A 164 12.13 -8.69 -9.92
CA VAL A 164 13.53 -8.60 -10.32
C VAL A 164 13.75 -7.25 -11.01
N ILE A 165 14.34 -6.30 -10.30
CA ILE A 165 14.62 -4.96 -10.82
C ILE A 165 15.99 -4.95 -11.48
N THR A 166 16.07 -4.42 -12.69
CA THR A 166 17.30 -4.35 -13.51
C THR A 166 17.66 -2.94 -13.94
N GLU A 167 16.74 -1.97 -13.83
CA GLU A 167 17.02 -0.57 -14.16
C GLU A 167 16.22 0.38 -13.26
N MET A 168 16.84 1.48 -12.85
CA MET A 168 16.25 2.55 -12.04
C MET A 168 16.23 3.86 -12.81
N ASN A 169 15.25 4.72 -12.54
CA ASN A 169 15.11 6.03 -13.19
C ASN A 169 16.28 7.01 -12.88
N VAL A 170 16.99 6.80 -11.77
CA VAL A 170 18.11 7.62 -11.31
C VAL A 170 19.25 6.68 -10.84
N PRO A 171 20.52 6.93 -11.21
CA PRO A 171 21.65 6.13 -10.75
C PRO A 171 21.95 6.35 -9.25
N ASN A 172 22.68 5.43 -8.62
CA ASN A 172 23.12 5.51 -7.22
C ASN A 172 21.97 5.75 -6.23
N THR A 173 20.85 5.04 -6.44
CA THR A 173 19.66 5.09 -5.59
C THR A 173 19.42 3.75 -4.91
N ARG A 174 18.69 3.74 -3.80
CA ARG A 174 18.14 2.53 -3.18
C ARG A 174 16.79 2.18 -3.80
N VAL A 175 16.50 0.90 -3.83
CA VAL A 175 15.17 0.40 -4.20
C VAL A 175 14.21 0.64 -3.06
N ARG A 176 13.03 1.17 -3.38
CA ARG A 176 11.96 1.45 -2.42
C ARG A 176 10.62 1.00 -2.92
N ILE A 177 9.92 0.25 -2.08
CA ILE A 177 8.52 -0.10 -2.29
C ILE A 177 7.76 0.45 -1.09
N ASP A 178 6.81 1.32 -1.38
CA ASP A 178 5.91 1.87 -0.38
C ASP A 178 4.86 0.82 -0.01
N TYR A 179 4.16 0.30 -1.01
CA TYR A 179 3.20 -0.78 -0.85
C TYR A 179 3.00 -1.58 -2.13
N ILE A 180 2.41 -2.77 -1.99
CA ILE A 180 2.01 -3.68 -3.05
C ILE A 180 0.60 -4.21 -2.78
N ILE A 181 -0.18 -4.30 -3.83
CA ILE A 181 -1.51 -4.90 -3.84
C ILE A 181 -1.50 -6.02 -4.88
N PHE A 182 -1.82 -7.25 -4.45
CA PHE A 182 -1.99 -8.42 -5.30
C PHE A 182 -3.36 -8.37 -5.99
N GLY A 183 -3.46 -7.42 -6.91
CA GLY A 183 -4.66 -7.12 -7.65
C GLY A 183 -4.63 -5.77 -8.34
N LEU A 184 -5.73 -5.47 -9.03
CA LEU A 184 -6.07 -4.12 -9.47
C LEU A 184 -6.95 -3.49 -8.40
N GLY A 185 -6.34 -2.73 -7.50
CA GLY A 185 -7.01 -2.13 -6.35
C GLY A 185 -7.02 -0.61 -6.41
N LEU A 186 -8.18 -0.03 -6.15
CA LEU A 186 -8.29 1.29 -5.54
C LEU A 186 -8.62 1.05 -4.06
N GLU A 187 -7.65 1.34 -3.20
CA GLU A 187 -7.86 1.27 -1.75
C GLU A 187 -8.08 2.69 -1.22
N TYR A 188 -9.11 2.82 -0.39
CA TYR A 188 -9.48 4.06 0.27
C TYR A 188 -9.54 3.80 1.78
N ASP A 189 -8.78 4.56 2.53
CA ASP A 189 -8.77 4.52 3.99
C ASP A 189 -9.43 5.78 4.57
N ASP A 190 -9.25 6.00 5.86
CA ASP A 190 -9.82 7.16 6.57
C ASP A 190 -9.31 8.51 6.07
N GLU A 191 -8.20 8.58 5.32
CA GLU A 191 -7.75 9.82 4.67
C GLU A 191 -8.66 10.19 3.48
N TRP A 192 -9.31 9.19 2.88
CA TRP A 192 -10.15 9.34 1.69
C TRP A 192 -11.65 9.20 1.98
N ILE A 193 -12.04 8.49 3.04
CA ILE A 193 -13.45 8.26 3.38
C ILE A 193 -14.00 9.44 4.19
N SER A 194 -14.98 10.15 3.63
CA SER A 194 -15.66 11.27 4.30
C SER A 194 -16.84 10.82 5.15
N GLU A 195 -17.59 9.83 4.67
CA GLU A 195 -18.79 9.31 5.31
C GLU A 195 -18.97 7.84 4.94
N ALA A 196 -19.44 7.04 5.89
CA ALA A 196 -19.87 5.68 5.66
C ALA A 196 -21.15 5.38 6.46
N SER A 197 -22.13 4.77 5.81
CA SER A 197 -23.41 4.41 6.41
C SER A 197 -23.79 2.98 6.04
N SER A 198 -24.27 2.21 7.03
CA SER A 198 -24.79 0.86 6.84
C SER A 198 -26.22 0.81 7.35
N ASN A 199 -27.17 0.41 6.50
CA ASN A 199 -28.56 0.22 6.85
C ASN A 199 -28.93 -1.25 6.60
N THR A 200 -29.41 -1.95 7.63
CA THR A 200 -29.92 -3.32 7.49
C THR A 200 -31.40 -3.34 7.80
N THR A 201 -32.21 -3.78 6.83
CA THR A 201 -33.65 -3.94 6.97
C THR A 201 -33.95 -5.42 7.16
N LEU A 202 -34.52 -5.76 8.31
CA LEU A 202 -35.02 -7.11 8.61
C LEU A 202 -36.54 -7.05 8.77
N SER A 203 -37.28 -7.78 7.94
CA SER A 203 -38.73 -7.87 8.06
C SER A 203 -39.07 -8.95 9.10
N ALA A 204 -39.78 -8.58 10.17
CA ALA A 204 -40.12 -9.52 11.25
C ALA A 204 -41.36 -10.38 10.97
N ILE A 205 -42.14 -10.03 9.94
CA ILE A 205 -43.48 -10.59 9.69
C ILE A 205 -43.67 -11.03 8.22
N ASN A 206 -42.83 -10.53 7.29
CA ASN A 206 -42.90 -10.86 5.86
C ASN A 206 -41.70 -11.71 5.41
N GLU A 207 -41.91 -12.47 4.32
CA GLU A 207 -40.93 -13.35 3.65
C GLU A 207 -39.87 -12.57 2.83
N ASP A 208 -39.76 -11.26 3.02
CA ASP A 208 -38.79 -10.44 2.30
C ASP A 208 -37.37 -10.76 2.80
N LEU A 209 -36.47 -11.02 1.85
CA LEU A 209 -35.08 -11.31 2.17
C LEU A 209 -34.46 -10.12 2.90
N PRO A 210 -33.65 -10.36 3.96
CA PRO A 210 -32.96 -9.29 4.65
C PRO A 210 -32.07 -8.52 3.66
N GLU A 211 -32.25 -7.20 3.65
CA GLU A 211 -31.48 -6.31 2.80
C GLU A 211 -30.47 -5.56 3.67
N SER A 212 -29.22 -5.51 3.20
CA SER A 212 -28.21 -4.64 3.80
C SER A 212 -27.67 -3.71 2.71
N GLU A 213 -27.83 -2.42 2.94
CA GLU A 213 -27.28 -1.37 2.10
C GLU A 213 -26.06 -0.77 2.80
N PHE A 214 -24.93 -0.72 2.10
CA PHE A 214 -23.71 -0.05 2.56
C PHE A 214 -23.34 1.06 1.57
N LYS A 215 -23.23 2.29 2.07
CA LYS A 215 -22.89 3.49 1.28
C LYS A 215 -21.65 4.16 1.85
N VAL A 216 -20.79 4.62 0.96
CA VAL A 216 -19.53 5.29 1.30
C VAL A 216 -19.36 6.49 0.38
N THR A 217 -18.98 7.62 0.97
CA THR A 217 -18.65 8.85 0.25
C THR A 217 -17.15 9.11 0.37
N LEU A 218 -16.46 9.21 -0.76
CA LEU A 218 -15.03 9.52 -0.83
C LEU A 218 -14.78 11.01 -1.03
N CYS A 219 -13.79 11.58 -0.34
CA CYS A 219 -13.27 12.92 -0.60
C CYS A 219 -12.55 12.95 -1.96
N ASN A 220 -12.91 13.92 -2.80
CA ASN A 220 -12.30 14.14 -4.11
C ASN A 220 -11.81 15.58 -4.30
N ASP A 221 -11.28 16.19 -3.24
CA ASP A 221 -10.84 17.60 -3.26
C ASP A 221 -9.78 17.87 -4.34
N ASN A 222 -8.98 16.85 -4.68
CA ASN A 222 -7.95 16.92 -5.72
C ASN A 222 -8.45 16.58 -7.14
N GLN A 223 -9.77 16.43 -7.34
CA GLN A 223 -10.40 16.05 -8.62
C GLN A 223 -9.84 14.76 -9.24
N LEU A 224 -9.29 13.86 -8.42
CA LEU A 224 -8.73 12.59 -8.85
C LEU A 224 -9.72 11.72 -9.63
N PHE A 225 -11.03 11.85 -9.36
CA PHE A 225 -12.10 11.10 -10.04
C PHE A 225 -12.84 11.89 -11.12
N ASN A 226 -12.35 13.07 -11.51
CA ASN A 226 -13.00 13.88 -12.54
C ASN A 226 -12.64 13.36 -13.94
N VAL A 227 -13.63 12.84 -14.67
CA VAL A 227 -13.46 12.26 -16.01
C VAL A 227 -13.16 13.28 -17.11
N ASP A 228 -13.37 14.58 -16.83
CA ASP A 228 -13.20 15.67 -17.79
C ASP A 228 -11.82 16.34 -17.74
N VAL A 229 -10.93 15.93 -16.83
CA VAL A 229 -9.58 16.47 -16.71
C VAL A 229 -8.60 15.55 -17.44
N LYS A 230 -8.21 15.95 -18.66
CA LYS A 230 -7.11 15.37 -19.45
C LYS A 230 -5.83 16.16 -19.24
#